data_AF-A0A0L0FUE2-F1
#
_entry.id   AF-A0A0L0FUE2-F1
#
_cell.length_a   1.000
_cell.length_b   1.000
_cell.length_c   1.000
_cell.angle_alpha   90.00
_cell.angle_beta   90.00
_cell.angle_gamma   90.00
#
_symmetry.space_group_name_H-M   'P 1'
#
loop_
_entity.id
_entity.type
_entity.pdbx_description
1 polymer ?
#
loop_
_entity_poly.entity_id
_entity_poly.type
_entity_poly.pdbx_seq_one_letter_code
_entity_poly.pdbx_strand_id
1 'polypeptide(L)'
;MRASCIHTPVFVISFRCGGALVAPEWVITSGHCLHEVDRACIGGTDLLQPSQFKCVALDGEYLHADYDAASYMNDLAFVRLSTPVTNEPAKLSLESVYDSPGDFGVVVGWGVTSTGIASHTLKRLDVEWSNQVGFKILGSGNLDFRV
;
A
#
# COMPACT_ATOMS: atom_id res chain seq x y z
N MET A 1 42.29 6.39 -21.25
CA MET A 1 41.12 7.23 -20.94
C MET A 1 40.13 6.36 -20.17
N ARG A 2 40.03 6.52 -18.85
CA ARG A 2 39.04 5.78 -18.05
C ARG A 2 37.77 6.61 -18.04
N ALA A 3 36.71 6.11 -18.67
CA ALA A 3 35.38 6.66 -18.49
C ALA A 3 34.97 6.39 -17.04
N SER A 4 34.95 7.44 -16.22
CA SER A 4 34.38 7.39 -14.89
C SER A 4 32.87 7.56 -15.07
N CYS A 5 32.11 6.46 -15.05
CA CYS A 5 30.67 6.55 -14.86
C CYS A 5 30.43 7.10 -13.45
N ILE A 6 29.91 8.32 -13.38
CA ILE A 6 29.36 8.88 -12.15
C ILE A 6 28.06 8.10 -11.91
N HIS A 7 28.16 6.98 -11.21
CA HIS A 7 27.00 6.32 -10.64
C HIS A 7 26.57 7.19 -9.45
N THR A 8 25.78 8.24 -9.72
CA THR A 8 24.97 8.82 -8.65
C THR A 8 24.14 7.68 -8.08
N PRO A 9 24.22 7.37 -6.77
CA PRO A 9 23.33 6.39 -6.19
C PRO A 9 21.92 6.98 -6.33
N VAL A 10 21.17 6.51 -7.32
CA VAL A 10 19.74 6.74 -7.37
C VAL A 10 19.22 5.93 -6.20
N PHE A 11 18.99 6.60 -5.08
CA PHE A 11 18.34 6.01 -3.93
C PHE A 11 16.92 5.67 -4.39
N VAL A 12 16.59 4.39 -4.51
CA VAL A 12 15.25 3.93 -4.87
C VAL A 12 14.56 3.51 -3.58
N ILE A 13 13.31 3.92 -3.38
CA ILE A 13 12.50 3.37 -2.30
C ILE A 13 12.20 1.91 -2.64
N SER A 14 12.79 0.98 -1.90
CA SER A 14 12.39 -0.42 -1.89
C SER A 14 11.33 -0.61 -0.81
N PHE A 15 10.23 -1.30 -1.14
CA PHE A 15 9.12 -1.54 -0.24
C PHE A 15 8.62 -2.97 -0.42
N ARG A 16 8.11 -3.57 0.66
CA ARG A 16 7.52 -4.91 0.66
C ARG A 16 6.00 -4.88 0.53
N CYS A 17 5.36 -3.93 1.20
CA CYS A 17 3.91 -3.82 1.32
C CYS A 17 3.43 -2.38 1.23
N GLY A 18 2.12 -2.22 0.98
CA GLY A 18 1.41 -0.96 1.15
C GLY A 18 0.75 -0.83 2.52
N GLY A 19 0.14 0.34 2.74
CA GLY A 19 -0.67 0.64 3.91
C GLY A 19 -1.39 1.97 3.72
N ALA A 20 -2.34 2.28 4.59
CA ALA A 20 -3.05 3.56 4.57
C ALA A 20 -2.89 4.28 5.91
N LEU A 21 -2.55 5.57 5.86
CA LEU A 21 -2.59 6.43 7.04
C LEU A 21 -4.04 6.62 7.46
N VAL A 22 -4.40 6.32 8.71
CA VAL A 22 -5.77 6.41 9.23
C VAL A 22 -5.89 7.37 10.41
N ALA A 23 -4.76 7.76 11.01
CA ALA A 23 -4.62 8.90 11.90
C ALA A 23 -3.16 9.40 11.84
N PRO A 24 -2.79 10.59 12.36
CA PRO A 24 -1.46 11.18 12.18
C PRO A 24 -0.26 10.28 12.55
N GLU A 25 -0.45 9.31 13.45
CA GLU A 25 0.58 8.35 13.87
C GLU A 25 0.22 6.90 13.54
N TRP A 26 -0.88 6.64 12.85
CA TRP A 26 -1.41 5.28 12.69
C TRP A 26 -1.58 4.92 11.22
N VAL A 27 -0.91 3.84 10.82
CA VAL A 27 -1.06 3.23 9.49
C VAL A 27 -1.71 1.87 9.66
N ILE A 28 -2.77 1.60 8.89
CA ILE A 28 -3.40 0.29 8.76
C ILE A 28 -2.72 -0.48 7.63
N THR A 29 -2.48 -1.77 7.83
CA THR A 29 -1.86 -2.69 6.86
C THR A 29 -2.34 -4.13 7.13
N SER A 30 -1.83 -5.12 6.43
CA SER A 30 -2.10 -6.53 6.69
C SER A 30 -1.13 -7.11 7.72
N GLY A 31 -1.56 -8.16 8.43
CA GLY A 31 -0.74 -8.84 9.45
C GLY A 31 0.51 -9.48 8.84
N HIS A 32 0.38 -10.11 7.68
CA HIS A 32 1.51 -10.74 6.98
C HIS A 32 2.59 -9.73 6.51
N CYS A 33 2.27 -8.44 6.52
CA CYS A 33 3.19 -7.37 6.15
C CYS A 33 4.15 -6.98 7.27
N LEU A 34 3.89 -7.32 8.54
CA LEU A 34 4.71 -6.89 9.69
C LEU A 34 6.11 -7.52 9.76
N HIS A 35 6.43 -8.50 8.91
CA HIS A 35 7.78 -9.06 8.86
C HIS A 35 8.82 -8.05 8.35
N GLU A 36 9.77 -7.71 9.23
CA GLU A 36 10.96 -6.88 8.94
C GLU A 36 10.64 -5.44 8.52
N VAL A 37 9.61 -4.83 9.12
CA VAL A 37 9.25 -3.43 8.87
C VAL A 37 9.85 -2.53 9.94
N ASP A 38 10.76 -1.63 9.55
CA ASP A 38 11.38 -0.66 10.45
C ASP A 38 10.83 0.77 10.27
N ARG A 39 10.25 1.06 9.09
CA ARG A 39 9.79 2.39 8.70
C ARG A 39 8.54 2.32 7.81
N ALA A 40 7.72 3.36 7.89
CA ALA A 40 6.66 3.64 6.94
C ALA A 40 6.99 4.92 6.14
N CYS A 41 6.87 4.86 4.82
CA CYS A 41 7.09 5.99 3.90
C CYS A 41 5.76 6.51 3.37
N ILE A 42 5.45 7.78 3.64
CA ILE A 42 4.11 8.36 3.45
C ILE A 42 4.14 9.50 2.44
N GLY A 43 3.11 9.56 1.58
CA GLY A 43 2.79 10.73 0.77
C GLY A 43 3.45 10.83 -0.61
N GLY A 44 4.37 9.91 -0.95
CA GLY A 44 4.99 9.89 -2.27
C GLY A 44 4.18 9.14 -3.32
N THR A 45 4.43 9.44 -4.60
CA THR A 45 3.76 8.82 -5.75
C THR A 45 4.75 8.16 -6.73
N ASP A 46 6.02 8.52 -6.68
CA ASP A 46 7.06 7.95 -7.53
C ASP A 46 8.22 7.41 -6.68
N LEU A 47 8.39 6.09 -6.64
CA LEU A 47 9.42 5.39 -5.86
C LEU A 47 10.86 5.70 -6.32
N LEU A 48 11.02 6.25 -7.52
CA LEU A 48 12.30 6.78 -8.01
C LEU A 48 12.58 8.22 -7.55
N GLN A 49 11.63 8.84 -6.83
CA GLN A 49 11.75 10.17 -6.24
C GLN A 49 11.57 10.10 -4.70
N PRO A 50 12.57 9.60 -3.94
CA PRO A 50 12.49 9.45 -2.49
C PRO A 50 12.12 10.73 -1.73
N SER A 51 12.46 11.90 -2.29
CA SER A 51 12.14 13.21 -1.72
C SER A 51 10.63 13.49 -1.61
N GLN A 52 9.79 12.74 -2.33
CA GLN A 52 8.34 12.83 -2.20
C GLN A 52 7.82 12.16 -0.91
N PHE A 53 8.60 11.26 -0.30
CA PHE A 53 8.15 10.46 0.83
C PHE A 53 8.66 11.02 2.15
N LYS A 54 7.77 11.07 3.15
CA LYS A 54 8.16 11.19 4.55
C LYS A 54 8.29 9.79 5.15
N CYS A 55 9.51 9.30 5.31
CA CYS A 55 9.78 8.00 5.93
C CYS A 55 10.03 8.12 7.44
N VAL A 56 9.14 7.55 8.24
CA VAL A 56 9.15 7.63 9.71
C VAL A 56 9.40 6.25 10.30
N ALA A 57 10.24 6.16 11.33
CA ALA A 57 10.46 4.90 12.05
C ALA A 57 9.20 4.46 12.81
N LEU A 58 9.01 3.16 12.99
CA LEU A 58 7.92 2.63 13.79
C LEU A 58 8.23 2.72 15.30
N ASP A 59 7.19 2.94 16.11
CA ASP A 59 7.20 2.91 17.59
C ASP A 59 6.29 1.79 18.13
N GLY A 60 5.67 1.01 17.25
CA GLY A 60 4.93 -0.18 17.64
C GLY A 60 4.22 -0.85 16.48
N GLU A 61 4.00 -2.14 16.65
CA GLU A 61 3.26 -3.00 15.74
C GLU A 61 2.13 -3.68 16.51
N TYR A 62 0.94 -3.70 15.93
CA TYR A 62 -0.29 -4.15 16.58
C TYR A 62 -0.99 -5.10 15.63
N LEU A 63 -0.61 -6.37 15.71
CA LEU A 63 -1.20 -7.47 14.95
C LEU A 63 -2.58 -7.81 15.51
N HIS A 64 -3.54 -8.13 14.64
CA HIS A 64 -4.83 -8.65 15.09
C HIS A 64 -4.64 -9.90 15.96
N ALA A 65 -5.27 -9.95 17.13
CA ALA A 65 -5.06 -11.01 18.13
C ALA A 65 -5.35 -12.42 17.59
N ASP A 66 -6.35 -12.51 16.70
CA ASP A 66 -6.78 -13.77 16.06
C ASP A 66 -6.16 -13.97 14.67
N TYR A 67 -5.05 -13.30 14.33
CA TYR A 67 -4.36 -13.53 13.06
C TYR A 67 -3.85 -14.96 12.97
N ASP A 68 -4.21 -15.65 11.88
CA ASP A 68 -3.70 -16.98 11.56
C ASP A 68 -2.84 -16.94 10.30
N ALA A 69 -1.53 -17.13 10.47
CA ALA A 69 -0.57 -17.12 9.37
C ALA A 69 -0.76 -18.29 8.37
N ALA A 70 -1.42 -19.38 8.77
CA ALA A 70 -1.64 -20.52 7.87
C ALA A 70 -2.80 -20.26 6.90
N SER A 71 -3.89 -19.66 7.38
CA SER A 71 -5.09 -19.39 6.58
C SER A 71 -5.21 -17.95 6.09
N TYR A 72 -4.37 -17.03 6.57
CA TYR A 72 -4.51 -15.58 6.39
C TYR A 72 -5.85 -15.02 6.94
N MET A 73 -6.49 -15.75 7.86
CA MET A 73 -7.66 -15.22 8.56
C MET A 73 -7.24 -14.08 9.49
N ASN A 74 -8.07 -13.04 9.52
CA ASN A 74 -7.82 -11.81 10.28
C ASN A 74 -6.48 -11.14 9.95
N ASP A 75 -6.11 -11.14 8.66
CA ASP A 75 -4.89 -10.53 8.13
C ASP A 75 -4.93 -9.00 8.15
N LEU A 76 -4.88 -8.45 9.37
CA LEU A 76 -5.03 -7.04 9.68
C LEU A 76 -4.02 -6.64 10.75
N ALA A 77 -3.40 -5.48 10.59
CA ALA A 77 -2.52 -4.90 11.58
C ALA A 77 -2.55 -3.38 11.54
N PHE A 78 -2.15 -2.78 12.66
CA PHE A 78 -1.77 -1.37 12.72
C PHE A 78 -0.29 -1.25 13.03
N VAL A 79 0.36 -0.25 12.44
CA VAL A 79 1.69 0.20 12.86
C VAL A 79 1.60 1.64 13.35
N ARG A 80 2.30 1.93 14.44
CA ARG A 80 2.39 3.27 15.02
C ARG A 80 3.69 3.92 14.60
N LEU A 81 3.61 5.14 14.09
CA LEU A 81 4.76 5.96 13.73
C LEU A 81 5.35 6.60 14.99
N SER A 82 6.69 6.67 15.05
CA SER A 82 7.42 7.36 16.14
C SER A 82 7.19 8.87 16.19
N THR A 83 6.72 9.48 15.10
CA THR A 83 6.33 10.89 15.06
C THR A 83 5.11 11.08 14.16
N PRO A 84 4.23 12.05 14.47
CA PRO A 84 3.07 12.31 13.65
C PRO A 84 3.47 12.88 12.28
N VAL A 85 2.67 12.55 11.27
CA VAL A 85 2.73 13.15 9.93
C VAL A 85 1.57 14.12 9.72
N THR A 86 1.75 15.05 8.78
CA THR A 86 0.77 16.08 8.42
C THR A 86 -0.09 15.69 7.22
N ASN A 87 0.18 14.53 6.62
CA ASN A 87 -0.61 14.00 5.52
C ASN A 87 -2.05 13.72 5.99
N GLU A 88 -3.03 13.94 5.11
CA GLU A 88 -4.43 13.67 5.41
C GLU A 88 -4.66 12.16 5.58
N PRO A 89 -5.23 11.71 6.72
CA PRO A 89 -5.58 10.32 6.89
C PRO A 89 -6.79 9.91 6.02
N ALA A 90 -6.77 8.68 5.52
CA ALA A 90 -7.92 8.04 4.93
C ALA A 90 -9.02 7.85 5.98
N LYS A 91 -10.28 8.04 5.55
CA LYS A 91 -11.44 7.78 6.39
C LYS A 91 -11.74 6.29 6.39
N LEU A 92 -11.83 5.70 7.58
CA LEU A 92 -12.34 4.35 7.76
C LEU A 92 -13.86 4.39 7.87
N SER A 93 -14.54 3.54 7.11
CA SER A 93 -15.95 3.27 7.36
C SER A 93 -16.06 2.33 8.56
N LEU A 94 -16.81 2.75 9.58
CA LEU A 94 -17.16 1.90 10.72
C LEU A 94 -18.55 1.27 10.56
N GLU A 95 -19.24 1.59 9.47
CA GLU A 95 -20.53 1.02 9.19
C GLU A 95 -20.36 -0.39 8.63
N SER A 96 -21.14 -1.33 9.15
CA SER A 96 -21.27 -2.69 8.60
C SER A 96 -22.16 -2.70 7.36
N VAL A 97 -21.94 -1.75 6.44
CA VAL A 97 -22.56 -1.75 5.12
C VAL A 97 -21.64 -2.55 4.23
N TYR A 98 -22.11 -3.72 3.83
CA TYR A 98 -21.43 -4.53 2.83
C TYR A 98 -21.71 -3.95 1.46
N ASP A 99 -20.66 -3.85 0.64
CA ASP A 99 -20.82 -3.53 -0.77
C ASP A 99 -21.77 -4.54 -1.43
N SER A 100 -22.69 -4.02 -2.25
CA SER A 100 -23.62 -4.79 -3.05
C SER A 100 -23.02 -5.05 -4.43
N PRO A 101 -23.37 -6.17 -5.09
CA PRO A 101 -22.93 -6.40 -6.45
C PRO A 101 -23.26 -5.21 -7.37
N GLY A 102 -22.25 -4.69 -8.07
CA GLY A 102 -22.34 -3.47 -8.87
C GLY A 102 -21.87 -2.20 -8.17
N ASP A 103 -21.53 -2.24 -6.87
CA ASP A 103 -20.84 -1.16 -6.20
C ASP A 103 -19.38 -1.08 -6.69
N PHE A 104 -18.77 0.10 -6.60
CA PHE A 104 -17.44 0.35 -7.12
C PHE A 104 -16.46 0.72 -6.00
N GLY A 105 -15.30 0.07 -6.01
CA GLY A 105 -14.15 0.38 -5.18
C GLY A 105 -13.01 0.96 -6.00
N VAL A 106 -12.01 1.49 -5.29
CA VAL A 106 -10.76 1.97 -5.89
C VAL A 106 -9.58 1.30 -5.21
N VAL A 107 -8.73 0.65 -6.01
CA VAL A 107 -7.45 0.12 -5.57
C VAL A 107 -6.34 1.06 -6.03
N VAL A 108 -5.43 1.40 -5.12
CA VAL A 108 -4.26 2.25 -5.40
C VAL A 108 -2.99 1.55 -4.95
N GLY A 109 -1.93 1.65 -5.73
CA GLY A 109 -0.64 1.06 -5.37
C GLY A 109 0.38 1.01 -6.50
N TRP A 110 1.51 0.37 -6.21
CA TRP A 110 2.67 0.19 -7.09
C TRP A 110 2.83 -1.27 -7.54
N GLY A 111 1.75 -2.05 -7.46
CA GLY A 111 1.76 -3.49 -7.70
C GLY A 111 2.12 -3.90 -9.14
N VAL A 112 2.17 -5.21 -9.35
CA VAL A 112 2.48 -5.81 -10.66
C VAL A 112 1.44 -5.40 -11.69
N THR A 113 1.95 -4.99 -12.84
CA THR A 113 1.14 -4.42 -13.90
C THR A 113 0.83 -5.41 -15.02
N SER A 114 0.14 -4.97 -16.07
CA SER A 114 -0.21 -5.82 -17.23
C SER A 114 1.04 -6.36 -17.94
N THR A 115 2.14 -5.61 -17.84
CA THR A 115 3.48 -5.95 -18.35
C THR A 115 4.21 -7.01 -17.53
N GLY A 116 3.66 -7.42 -16.38
CA GLY A 116 4.32 -8.36 -15.45
C GLY A 116 5.38 -7.72 -14.55
N ILE A 117 5.54 -6.39 -14.61
CA ILE A 117 6.52 -5.64 -13.82
C ILE A 117 5.77 -4.70 -12.87
N ALA A 118 6.27 -4.54 -11.64
CA ALA A 118 5.74 -3.57 -10.68
C ALA A 118 5.96 -2.13 -11.16
N SER A 119 4.99 -1.25 -10.92
CA SER A 119 5.12 0.16 -11.31
C SER A 119 5.92 0.94 -10.27
N HIS A 120 6.82 1.82 -10.70
CA HIS A 120 7.45 2.78 -9.78
C HIS A 120 6.57 4.02 -9.55
N THR A 121 5.62 4.28 -10.43
CA THR A 121 4.62 5.35 -10.28
C THR A 121 3.34 4.78 -9.68
N LEU A 122 2.71 5.51 -8.77
CA LEU A 122 1.46 5.11 -8.14
C LEU A 122 0.38 5.00 -9.22
N LYS A 123 -0.33 3.89 -9.21
CA LYS A 123 -1.40 3.61 -10.16
C LYS A 123 -2.72 3.48 -9.40
N ARG A 124 -3.81 3.68 -10.13
CA ARG A 124 -5.19 3.59 -9.65
C ARG A 124 -5.99 2.64 -10.54
N LEU A 125 -6.84 1.82 -9.93
CA LEU A 125 -7.72 0.89 -10.61
C LEU A 125 -9.11 0.97 -9.99
N ASP A 126 -10.11 1.28 -10.79
CA ASP A 126 -11.51 1.17 -10.35
C ASP A 126 -11.96 -0.30 -10.50
N VAL A 127 -12.62 -0.82 -9.48
CA VAL A 127 -13.02 -2.24 -9.38
C VAL A 127 -14.51 -2.33 -9.06
N GLU A 128 -15.19 -3.32 -9.64
CA GLU A 128 -16.60 -3.57 -9.35
C GLU A 128 -16.71 -4.68 -8.30
N TRP A 129 -17.54 -4.49 -7.29
CA TRP A 129 -17.93 -5.55 -6.38
C TRP A 129 -18.79 -6.57 -7.13
N SER A 130 -18.29 -7.80 -7.28
CA SER A 130 -18.94 -8.79 -8.14
C SER A 130 -19.87 -9.74 -7.39
N ASN A 131 -19.49 -10.12 -6.16
CA ASN A 131 -20.24 -10.93 -5.21
C ASN A 131 -19.44 -11.03 -3.89
N GLN A 132 -19.96 -11.75 -2.88
CA GLN A 132 -19.29 -11.96 -1.58
C GLN A 132 -17.94 -12.70 -1.64
N VAL A 133 -17.43 -13.01 -2.84
CA VAL A 133 -16.16 -13.70 -3.06
C VAL A 133 -15.09 -12.76 -3.65
N GLY A 134 -15.44 -11.51 -4.01
CA GLY A 134 -14.46 -10.46 -4.29
C GLY A 134 -14.79 -9.50 -5.44
N PHE A 135 -13.79 -8.68 -5.79
CA PHE A 135 -13.86 -7.67 -6.83
C PHE A 135 -13.58 -8.22 -8.23
N LYS A 136 -14.30 -7.71 -9.23
CA LYS A 136 -14.02 -7.91 -10.65
C LYS A 136 -13.34 -6.66 -11.21
N ILE A 137 -12.24 -6.88 -11.93
CA ILE A 137 -11.57 -5.79 -12.67
C ILE A 137 -12.42 -5.43 -13.89
N LEU A 138 -12.76 -4.16 -14.03
CA LEU A 138 -13.46 -3.66 -15.21
C LEU A 138 -12.47 -3.17 -16.25
N GLY A 139 -12.34 -3.90 -17.36
CA GLY A 139 -11.46 -3.54 -18.46
C GLY A 139 -12.13 -2.62 -19.47
N SER A 140 -11.56 -1.44 -19.73
CA SER A 140 -11.24 -0.92 -21.09
C SER A 140 -10.79 0.55 -21.07
N GLY A 141 -9.74 0.86 -20.31
CA GLY A 141 -9.09 2.18 -20.39
C GLY A 141 -7.70 2.17 -19.76
N ASN A 142 -6.67 1.76 -20.52
CA ASN A 142 -5.27 1.81 -20.11
C ASN A 142 -4.97 1.30 -18.68
N LEU A 143 -5.49 0.12 -18.31
CA LEU A 143 -5.34 -0.40 -16.95
C LEU A 143 -4.16 -1.37 -16.87
N ASP A 144 -3.13 -0.92 -16.16
CA ASP A 144 -1.83 -1.58 -16.06
C ASP A 144 -1.74 -2.31 -14.70
N PHE A 145 -2.62 -3.27 -14.43
CA PHE A 145 -2.62 -4.04 -13.19
C PHE A 145 -3.00 -5.51 -13.42
N ARG A 146 -2.32 -6.41 -12.70
CA ARG A 146 -2.73 -7.81 -12.52
C ARG A 146 -2.94 -8.07 -11.03
N VAL A 147 -4.06 -8.69 -10.69
CA VAL A 147 -4.29 -9.34 -9.39
C VAL A 147 -3.96 -10.82 -9.55
#